data_AF-A0A266Q3M3-F1
#
_entry.id   AF-A0A266Q3M3-F1
#
_cell.length_a   1.000
_cell.length_b   1.000
_cell.length_c   1.000
_cell.angle_alpha   90.00
_cell.angle_beta   90.00
_cell.angle_gamma   90.00
#
_symmetry.space_group_name_H-M   'P 1'
#
loop_
_entity.id
_entity.type
_entity.pdbx_description
1 polymer ?
#
loop_
_entity_poly.entity_id
_entity_poly.type
_entity_poly.pdbx_seq_one_letter_code
_entity_poly.pdbx_strand_id
1 'polypeptide(L)'
;MNKTEGLRSWEFGIAVVGFLAWMLLISMFEHIRGVDSPDLYKFVSGYILGFVITFSGFMFWEVVKGRANKFLDDSPYFRWMSYIILAVILLMGGASLLAQIFGNTNWAYNIGSLLGGLAVALGVIPTCQKL
;
A
#
# COMPACT_ATOMS: atom_id res chain seq x y z
N MET A 1 2.17 -21.18 -22.86
CA MET A 1 2.38 -21.20 -21.39
C MET A 1 1.02 -21.14 -20.72
N ASN A 2 0.66 -22.20 -19.99
CA ASN A 2 -0.65 -22.38 -19.34
C ASN A 2 -0.99 -21.21 -18.40
N LYS A 3 -2.03 -20.45 -18.72
CA LYS A 3 -2.64 -19.42 -17.86
C LYS A 3 -3.87 -20.03 -17.15
N THR A 4 -3.66 -20.95 -16.22
CA THR A 4 -4.73 -21.45 -15.35
C THR A 4 -4.19 -21.77 -13.97
N GLU A 5 -3.63 -20.77 -13.28
CA GLU A 5 -3.76 -20.74 -11.82
C GLU A 5 -4.77 -19.64 -11.51
N GLY A 6 -6.02 -20.05 -11.27
CA GLY A 6 -7.06 -19.14 -10.78
C GLY A 6 -6.62 -18.46 -9.48
N LEU A 7 -7.22 -17.30 -9.18
CA LEU A 7 -7.00 -16.59 -7.93
C LEU A 7 -7.24 -17.53 -6.75
N ARG A 8 -6.26 -17.69 -5.86
CA ARG A 8 -6.45 -18.56 -4.69
C ARG A 8 -7.35 -17.82 -3.70
N SER A 9 -8.36 -18.50 -3.15
CA SER A 9 -9.37 -17.86 -2.28
C SER A 9 -8.76 -17.11 -1.08
N TRP A 10 -7.58 -17.55 -0.60
CA TRP A 10 -6.87 -16.87 0.47
C TRP A 10 -6.19 -15.57 0.03
N GLU A 11 -5.69 -15.46 -1.22
CA GLU A 11 -5.12 -14.22 -1.77
C GLU A 11 -6.21 -13.14 -1.81
N PHE A 12 -7.39 -13.52 -2.32
CA PHE A 12 -8.57 -12.66 -2.32
C PHE A 12 -9.01 -12.27 -0.91
N GLY A 13 -9.05 -13.23 0.02
CA GLY A 13 -9.38 -12.99 1.42
C GLY A 13 -8.45 -11.96 2.08
N ILE A 14 -7.14 -12.08 1.85
CA ILE A 14 -6.15 -11.09 2.34
C ILE A 14 -6.38 -9.73 1.69
N ALA A 15 -6.67 -9.68 0.39
CA ALA A 15 -6.96 -8.43 -0.31
C ALA A 15 -8.17 -7.71 0.31
N VAL A 16 -9.27 -8.43 0.53
CA VAL A 16 -10.50 -7.88 1.11
C VAL A 16 -10.27 -7.45 2.55
N VAL A 17 -9.71 -8.32 3.40
CA VAL A 17 -9.48 -8.00 4.82
C VAL A 17 -8.48 -6.85 4.96
N GLY A 18 -7.39 -6.87 4.21
CA GLY A 18 -6.39 -5.80 4.22
C GLY A 18 -6.96 -4.46 3.77
N PHE A 19 -7.76 -4.45 2.70
CA PHE A 19 -8.41 -3.23 2.23
C PHE A 19 -9.45 -2.71 3.23
N LEU A 20 -10.28 -3.59 3.81
CA LEU A 20 -11.25 -3.20 4.84
C LEU A 20 -10.56 -2.66 6.10
N ALA A 21 -9.47 -3.30 6.53
CA ALA A 21 -8.66 -2.81 7.63
C ALA A 21 -8.10 -1.42 7.31
N TRP A 22 -7.56 -1.21 6.12
CA TRP A 22 -7.08 0.10 5.68
C TRP A 22 -8.16 1.19 5.72
N MET A 23 -9.35 0.91 5.18
CA MET A 23 -10.50 1.84 5.19
C MET A 23 -10.98 2.15 6.61
N LEU A 24 -11.08 1.13 7.47
CA LEU A 24 -11.49 1.28 8.86
C LEU A 24 -10.47 2.14 9.63
N LEU A 25 -9.18 1.84 9.47
CA LEU A 25 -8.09 2.52 10.16
C LEU A 25 -7.97 4.00 9.75
N ILE A 26 -8.22 4.33 8.48
CA ILE A 26 -8.32 5.72 8.02
C ILE A 26 -9.49 6.43 8.73
N SER A 27 -10.65 5.79 8.78
CA SER A 27 -11.86 6.38 9.38
C SER A 27 -11.70 6.58 10.90
N MET A 28 -10.95 5.70 11.56
CA MET A 28 -10.67 5.77 12.99
C MET A 28 -9.46 6.62 13.34
N PHE A 29 -8.71 7.13 12.36
CA PHE A 29 -7.41 7.77 12.58
C PHE A 29 -7.47 8.93 13.58
N GLU A 30 -8.42 9.85 13.39
CA GLU A 30 -8.62 11.00 14.30
C GLU A 30 -9.07 10.56 15.70
N HIS A 31 -9.86 9.49 15.79
CA HIS A 31 -10.30 8.95 17.08
C HIS A 31 -9.13 8.31 17.84
N ILE A 32 -8.27 7.57 17.14
CA ILE A 32 -7.07 6.93 17.68
C ILE A 32 -6.04 7.97 18.13
N ARG A 33 -5.96 9.11 17.42
CA ARG A 33 -5.14 10.24 17.84
C ARG A 33 -5.59 10.87 19.16
N GLY A 34 -6.89 10.80 19.46
CA GLY A 34 -7.47 11.27 20.73
C GLY A 34 -7.37 10.27 21.89
N VAL A 35 -7.00 9.02 21.61
CA VAL A 35 -6.73 8.00 22.65
C VAL A 35 -5.28 8.15 23.09
N ASP A 36 -5.03 8.08 24.40
CA ASP A 36 -3.69 8.21 25.01
C ASP A 36 -2.81 6.95 24.80
N SER A 37 -2.87 6.36 23.59
CA SER A 37 -2.10 5.19 23.19
C SER A 37 -1.21 5.55 21.98
N PRO A 38 -0.02 6.12 22.23
CA PRO A 38 0.87 6.58 21.18
C PRO A 38 1.32 5.44 20.25
N ASP A 39 1.48 4.22 20.78
CA ASP A 39 1.91 3.07 19.99
C ASP A 39 0.82 2.54 19.06
N LEU A 40 -0.45 2.61 19.47
CA LEU A 40 -1.56 2.29 18.58
C LEU A 40 -1.62 3.30 17.42
N TYR A 41 -1.50 4.59 17.72
CA TYR A 41 -1.46 5.63 16.68
C TYR A 41 -0.31 5.42 15.70
N LYS A 42 0.89 5.11 16.21
CA LYS A 42 2.07 4.81 15.39
C LYS A 42 1.86 3.57 14.51
N PHE A 43 1.30 2.49 15.08
CA PHE A 43 0.98 1.28 14.34
C PHE A 43 0.00 1.55 13.20
N VAL A 44 -1.09 2.26 13.48
CA VAL A 44 -2.09 2.60 12.47
C VAL A 44 -1.51 3.48 11.38
N SER A 45 -0.75 4.51 11.75
CA SER A 45 -0.03 5.38 10.81
C SER A 45 0.91 4.56 9.90
N GLY A 46 1.65 3.64 10.52
CA GLY A 46 2.52 2.70 9.82
C GLY A 46 1.75 1.86 8.82
N TYR A 47 0.64 1.23 9.25
CA TYR A 47 -0.19 0.40 8.39
C TYR A 47 -0.72 1.13 7.16
N ILE A 48 -1.28 2.32 7.35
CA ILE A 48 -1.81 3.14 6.27
C ILE A 48 -0.70 3.50 5.28
N LEU A 49 0.44 3.98 5.77
CA LEU A 49 1.57 4.35 4.92
C LEU A 49 2.17 3.14 4.20
N GLY A 50 2.40 2.02 4.90
CA GLY A 50 2.95 0.81 4.32
C GLY A 50 2.08 0.25 3.20
N PHE A 51 0.75 0.28 3.38
CA PHE A 51 -0.22 -0.10 2.35
C PHE A 51 -0.09 0.82 1.13
N VAL A 52 -0.17 2.14 1.33
CA VAL A 52 -0.14 3.13 0.24
C VAL A 52 1.19 3.12 -0.51
N ILE A 53 2.32 3.03 0.19
CA ILE A 53 3.67 3.00 -0.41
C ILE A 53 3.86 1.72 -1.22
N THR A 54 3.47 0.57 -0.66
CA THR A 54 3.63 -0.72 -1.37
C THR A 54 2.74 -0.77 -2.61
N PHE A 55 1.50 -0.30 -2.51
CA PHE A 55 0.60 -0.21 -3.66
C PHE A 55 1.12 0.76 -4.72
N SER A 56 1.60 1.93 -4.29
CA SER A 56 2.16 2.94 -5.20
C SER A 56 3.43 2.44 -5.89
N GLY A 57 4.28 1.71 -5.16
CA GLY A 57 5.48 1.08 -5.71
C GLY A 57 5.14 0.02 -6.75
N PHE A 58 4.12 -0.81 -6.50
CA PHE A 58 3.61 -1.75 -7.49
C PHE A 58 3.10 -1.03 -8.75
N MET A 59 2.23 -0.03 -8.60
CA MET A 59 1.68 0.72 -9.73
C MET A 59 2.77 1.42 -10.54
N PHE A 60 3.72 2.05 -9.86
CA PHE A 60 4.88 2.69 -10.50
C PHE A 60 5.74 1.67 -11.25
N TRP A 61 5.94 0.48 -10.69
CA TRP A 61 6.67 -0.60 -11.35
C TRP A 61 5.97 -1.09 -12.63
N GLU A 62 4.64 -1.17 -12.62
CA GLU A 62 3.85 -1.50 -13.81
C GLU A 62 3.95 -0.42 -14.89
N VAL A 63 4.07 0.86 -14.49
CA VAL A 63 4.36 1.96 -15.41
C VAL A 63 5.73 1.80 -16.06
N VAL A 64 6.78 1.53 -15.27
CA VAL A 64 8.15 1.31 -15.78
C VAL A 64 8.20 0.12 -16.75
N LYS A 65 7.37 -0.90 -16.54
CA LYS A 65 7.23 -2.06 -17.44
C LYS A 65 6.40 -1.79 -18.70
N GLY A 66 5.91 -0.58 -18.90
CA GLY A 66 5.06 -0.23 -20.04
C GLY A 66 3.66 -0.82 -19.99
N ARG A 67 3.21 -1.31 -18.81
CA ARG A 67 1.87 -1.90 -18.60
C ARG A 67 0.89 -0.90 -17.96
N ALA A 68 1.21 0.40 -18.02
CA ALA A 68 0.40 1.48 -17.48
C ALA A 68 -1.06 1.44 -17.96
N ASN A 69 -1.29 1.15 -19.25
CA ASN A 69 -2.64 1.12 -19.84
C ASN A 69 -3.56 0.05 -19.21
N LYS A 70 -3.02 -0.97 -18.52
CA LYS A 70 -3.85 -1.97 -17.81
C LYS A 70 -4.47 -1.38 -16.53
N PHE A 71 -3.81 -0.40 -15.91
CA PHE A 71 -4.11 0.02 -14.54
C PHE A 71 -4.40 1.52 -14.39
N LEU A 72 -4.01 2.34 -15.38
CA LEU A 72 -4.14 3.78 -15.36
C LEU A 72 -4.96 4.25 -16.56
N ASP A 73 -5.58 5.41 -16.40
CA ASP A 73 -6.41 6.05 -17.42
C ASP A 73 -5.65 6.23 -18.75
N ASP A 74 -6.40 6.16 -19.86
CA ASP A 74 -5.87 6.35 -21.22
C ASP A 74 -5.65 7.81 -21.60
N SER A 75 -6.28 8.74 -20.88
CA SER A 75 -6.04 10.16 -21.07
C SER A 75 -4.60 10.54 -20.68
N PRO A 76 -3.85 11.19 -21.58
CA PRO A 76 -2.45 11.51 -21.36
C PRO A 76 -2.26 12.43 -20.14
N TYR A 77 -3.19 13.35 -19.89
CA TYR A 77 -3.11 14.28 -18.75
C TYR A 77 -3.24 13.55 -17.41
N PHE A 78 -4.26 12.69 -17.27
CA PHE A 78 -4.47 11.91 -16.05
C PHE A 78 -3.36 10.89 -15.81
N ARG A 79 -2.80 10.34 -16.89
CA ARG A 79 -1.66 9.42 -16.82
C ARG A 79 -0.41 10.09 -16.27
N TRP A 80 -0.02 11.25 -16.80
CA TRP A 80 1.13 12.00 -16.29
C TRP A 80 0.94 12.45 -14.83
N MET A 81 -0.25 12.92 -14.49
CA MET A 81 -0.58 13.28 -13.11
C MET A 81 -0.43 12.06 -12.18
N SER A 82 -0.91 10.89 -12.60
CA SER A 82 -0.78 9.65 -11.84
C SER A 82 0.69 9.26 -11.64
N TYR A 83 1.53 9.40 -12.67
CA TYR A 83 2.96 9.10 -12.56
C TYR A 83 3.66 9.98 -11.53
N ILE A 84 3.36 11.28 -11.54
CA ILE A 84 3.93 12.24 -10.59
C ILE A 84 3.50 11.90 -9.17
N ILE A 85 2.20 11.66 -8.95
CA ILE A 85 1.66 11.33 -7.62
C ILE A 85 2.27 10.02 -7.10
N LEU A 86 2.30 8.97 -7.93
CA LEU A 86 2.88 7.67 -7.56
C LEU A 86 4.37 7.80 -7.22
N ALA A 87 5.13 8.57 -8.00
CA ALA A 87 6.54 8.81 -7.75
C ALA A 87 6.76 9.59 -6.44
N VAL A 88 5.96 10.63 -6.19
CA VAL A 88 6.04 11.42 -4.94
C VAL A 88 5.75 10.54 -3.72
N ILE A 89 4.68 9.74 -3.77
CA ILE A 89 4.33 8.82 -2.68
C ILE A 89 5.44 7.80 -2.45
N LEU A 90 5.98 7.20 -3.51
CA LEU A 90 7.02 6.19 -3.40
C LEU A 90 8.32 6.77 -2.82
N LEU A 91 8.75 7.94 -3.29
CA LEU A 91 9.99 8.58 -2.86
C LEU A 91 9.87 9.16 -1.44
N MET A 92 8.84 9.97 -1.18
CA MET A 92 8.65 10.58 0.14
C MET A 92 8.27 9.55 1.20
N GLY A 93 7.35 8.64 0.86
CA GLY A 93 6.94 7.56 1.75
C GLY A 93 8.08 6.56 1.99
N GLY A 94 8.81 6.18 0.94
CA GLY A 94 10.00 5.33 1.07
C GLY A 94 11.08 5.96 1.94
N ALA A 95 11.39 7.25 1.74
CA ALA A 95 12.34 7.97 2.58
C ALA A 95 11.88 8.03 4.05
N SER A 96 10.58 8.25 4.30
CA SER A 96 9.99 8.21 5.65
C SER A 96 10.18 6.84 6.31
N LEU A 97 9.92 5.75 5.58
CA LEU A 97 10.14 4.39 6.10
C LEU A 97 11.61 4.13 6.42
N LEU A 98 12.52 4.52 5.54
CA LEU A 98 13.95 4.40 5.79
C LEU A 98 14.37 5.20 7.02
N ALA A 99 13.87 6.42 7.18
CA ALA A 99 14.14 7.25 8.36
C ALA A 99 13.62 6.61 9.67
N GLN A 100 12.47 5.95 9.64
CA GLN A 100 11.90 5.26 10.82
C GLN A 100 12.61 3.93 11.14
N ILE A 101 13.14 3.25 10.12
CA ILE A 101 13.92 2.02 10.33
C ILE A 101 15.30 2.35 10.90
N PHE A 102 16.00 3.33 10.34
CA PHE A 102 17.40 3.62 10.66
C PHE A 102 17.60 4.77 11.66
N GLY A 103 16.66 5.70 11.80
CA GLY A 103 16.81 6.90 12.61
C GLY A 103 16.21 6.80 14.01
N ASN A 104 14.96 6.36 14.12
CA ASN A 104 14.27 6.19 15.40
C ASN A 104 13.42 4.92 15.30
N THR A 105 13.95 3.78 15.76
CA THR A 105 13.39 2.44 15.57
C THR A 105 12.05 2.28 16.32
N ASN A 106 11.01 2.89 15.75
CA ASN A 106 9.66 2.83 16.25
C ASN A 106 9.02 1.52 15.77
N TRP A 107 9.15 0.49 16.59
CA TRP A 107 8.68 -0.86 16.26
C TRP A 107 7.19 -0.91 15.95
N ALA A 108 6.35 -0.16 16.66
CA ALA A 108 4.91 -0.14 16.38
C ALA A 108 4.62 0.34 14.95
N TYR A 109 5.27 1.44 14.54
CA TYR A 109 5.16 1.96 13.18
C TYR A 109 5.70 0.99 12.12
N ASN A 110 6.89 0.41 12.36
CA ASN A 110 7.53 -0.50 11.41
C ASN A 110 6.72 -1.79 11.21
N ILE A 111 6.17 -2.35 12.29
CA ILE A 111 5.29 -3.54 12.23
C ILE A 111 4.00 -3.19 11.47
N GLY A 112 3.38 -2.05 11.80
CA GLY A 112 2.21 -1.57 11.07
C GLY A 112 2.49 -1.49 9.57
N SER A 113 3.57 -0.82 9.18
CA SER A 113 3.95 -0.68 7.77
C SER A 113 4.24 -2.00 7.09
N LEU A 114 4.89 -2.95 7.77
CA LEU A 114 5.13 -4.27 7.23
C LEU A 114 3.82 -5.00 6.94
N LEU A 115 2.86 -4.97 7.86
CA LEU A 115 1.55 -5.60 7.69
C LEU A 115 0.75 -4.95 6.56
N GLY A 116 0.76 -3.62 6.47
CA GLY A 116 0.15 -2.90 5.35
C GLY A 116 0.77 -3.31 4.01
N GLY A 117 2.09 -3.41 3.95
CA GLY A 117 2.81 -3.88 2.77
C GLY A 117 2.49 -5.34 2.41
N LEU A 118 2.43 -6.24 3.39
CA LEU A 118 2.09 -7.65 3.18
C LEU A 118 0.66 -7.83 2.66
N ALA A 119 -0.30 -7.07 3.18
CA ALA A 119 -1.67 -7.08 2.68
C ALA A 119 -1.73 -6.75 1.18
N VAL A 120 -0.93 -5.79 0.73
CA VAL A 120 -0.82 -5.44 -0.69
C VAL A 120 -0.07 -6.53 -1.47
N ALA A 121 1.09 -6.94 -0.99
CA ALA A 121 1.98 -7.87 -1.71
C ALA A 121 1.36 -9.27 -1.90
N LEU A 122 0.67 -9.78 -0.88
CA LEU A 122 0.11 -11.13 -0.87
C LEU A 122 -1.37 -11.16 -1.28
N GLY A 123 -2.09 -10.07 -1.12
CA GLY A 123 -3.52 -9.99 -1.42
C GLY A 123 -3.81 -9.18 -2.68
N VAL A 124 -3.58 -7.87 -2.60
CA VAL A 124 -4.00 -6.91 -3.63
C VAL A 124 -3.29 -7.15 -4.97
N ILE A 125 -1.96 -7.30 -4.97
CA ILE A 125 -1.18 -7.49 -6.21
C ILE A 125 -1.60 -8.75 -6.99
N PRO A 126 -1.65 -9.95 -6.37
CA PRO A 126 -2.13 -11.15 -7.06
C PRO A 126 -3.55 -10.99 -7.60
N THR A 127 -4.42 -10.29 -6.85
CA THR A 127 -5.80 -10.01 -7.24
C THR A 127 -5.86 -9.11 -8.47
N CYS A 128 -5.13 -7.99 -8.50
CA CYS A 128 -5.07 -7.07 -9.64
C CYS A 128 -4.41 -7.68 -10.90
N GLN A 129 -3.50 -8.63 -10.73
CA GLN A 129 -2.81 -9.26 -11.86
C GLN A 129 -3.63 -10.37 -12.52
N LYS A 130 -4.39 -11.12 -11.73
CA LYS A 130 -5.14 -12.31 -12.17
C LYS A 130 -6.60 -12.02 -12.55
N LEU A 131 -7.16 -10.89 -12.11
CA LEU A 131 -8.37 -10.28 -12.68
C LEU A 131 -8.03 -9.48 -13.95
#